data_AF-A0A9E1HB63-F1
#
_entry.id   AF-A0A9E1HB63-F1
#
_cell.length_a   1.000
_cell.length_b   1.000
_cell.length_c   1.000
_cell.angle_alpha   90.00
_cell.angle_beta   90.00
_cell.angle_gamma   90.00
#
_symmetry.space_group_name_H-M   'P 1'
#
loop_
_entity.id
_entity.type
_entity.pdbx_description
1 polymer ?
#
loop_
_entity_poly.entity_id
_entity_poly.type
_entity_poly.pdbx_seq_one_letter_code
_entity_poly.pdbx_strand_id
1 'polypeptide(L)'
;MTGTKMSGPFVASSYANYLVNNTLNEALRENMEEILPLDYTEEELEYGRKFLAAGTHPQALEPYRSDINTGQELIHSDVCDVSWKAPLTHFFGVTLAEGTKPHNWGTVAQGKSDAAKRGMHASAKLMANLALDLIENPELLLRAKAEFEERIKNNPPYSSLMEGCSPQ
;
A
#
# COMPACT_ATOMS: atom_id res chain seq x y z
N MET A 1 33.75 -15.83 19.06
CA MET A 1 33.24 -14.47 18.75
C MET A 1 34.31 -13.75 17.95
N THR A 2 33.98 -13.18 16.79
CA THR A 2 34.95 -12.72 15.76
C THR A 2 35.63 -11.38 16.05
N GLY A 3 35.30 -10.70 17.15
CA GLY A 3 35.89 -9.39 17.49
C GLY A 3 35.46 -8.23 16.56
N THR A 4 34.55 -8.48 15.62
CA THR A 4 34.04 -7.48 14.69
C THR A 4 33.23 -6.41 15.43
N LYS A 5 33.56 -5.13 15.18
CA LYS A 5 32.79 -3.97 15.64
C LYS A 5 32.20 -3.24 14.43
N MET A 6 30.91 -2.96 14.46
CA MET A 6 30.25 -2.06 13.51
C MET A 6 30.29 -0.64 14.09
N SER A 7 30.69 0.35 13.27
CA SER A 7 30.63 1.76 13.60
C SER A 7 30.09 2.53 12.40
N GLY A 8 29.12 3.42 12.63
CA GLY A 8 28.43 4.18 11.58
C GLY A 8 26.93 4.28 11.88
N PRO A 9 26.19 5.12 11.14
CA PRO A 9 24.74 5.18 11.25
C PRO A 9 24.12 3.82 10.91
N PHE A 10 23.15 3.38 11.71
CA PHE A 10 22.33 2.21 11.36
C PHE A 10 21.29 2.65 10.33
N VAL A 11 21.52 2.27 9.08
CA VAL A 11 20.58 2.51 7.98
C VAL A 11 19.66 1.30 7.87
N ALA A 12 18.39 1.47 8.26
CA ALA A 12 17.38 0.41 8.19
C ALA A 12 16.69 0.34 6.81
N SER A 13 16.61 1.46 6.09
CA SER A 13 15.99 1.59 4.77
C SER A 13 16.74 2.63 3.94
N SER A 14 16.85 2.41 2.63
CA SER A 14 17.46 3.35 1.69
C SER A 14 16.47 4.41 1.17
N TYR A 15 15.20 4.31 1.57
CA TYR A 15 14.12 5.18 1.12
C TYR A 15 13.73 6.17 2.23
N ALA A 16 13.25 7.35 1.85
CA ALA A 16 12.71 8.29 2.83
C ALA A 16 11.43 7.74 3.49
N ASN A 17 11.06 8.27 4.66
CA ASN A 17 9.79 7.93 5.29
C ASN A 17 8.62 8.37 4.40
N TYR A 18 7.56 7.57 4.34
CA TYR A 18 6.37 7.93 3.57
C TYR A 18 5.71 9.19 4.13
N LEU A 19 5.50 10.21 3.28
CA LEU A 19 4.69 11.38 3.61
C LEU A 19 3.22 11.10 3.31
N VAL A 20 2.47 10.85 4.39
CA VAL A 20 1.03 10.56 4.30
C VAL A 20 0.28 11.75 3.68
N ASN A 21 -0.81 11.50 2.95
CA ASN A 21 -1.79 12.52 2.55
C ASN A 21 -3.19 12.05 2.99
N ASN A 22 -3.70 12.62 4.08
CA ASN A 22 -4.96 12.20 4.69
C ASN A 22 -6.15 12.52 3.78
N THR A 23 -6.09 13.64 3.05
CA THR A 23 -7.12 14.03 2.09
C THR A 23 -7.30 12.95 1.01
N LEU A 24 -6.20 12.46 0.42
CA LEU A 24 -6.26 11.39 -0.58
C LEU A 24 -6.62 10.03 0.03
N ASN A 25 -6.13 9.74 1.24
CA ASN A 25 -6.49 8.49 1.93
C ASN A 25 -7.99 8.42 2.20
N GLU A 26 -8.61 9.53 2.60
CA GLU A 26 -10.04 9.58 2.89
C GLU A 26 -10.88 9.40 1.63
N ALA A 27 -10.55 10.12 0.54
CA ALA A 27 -11.23 9.93 -0.74
C ALA A 27 -11.08 8.49 -1.27
N LEU A 28 -9.90 7.89 -1.08
CA LEU A 28 -9.69 6.49 -1.43
C LEU A 28 -10.52 5.55 -0.54
N ARG A 29 -10.64 5.84 0.76
CA ARG A 29 -11.45 5.07 1.71
C ARG A 29 -12.93 5.09 1.36
N GLU A 30 -13.47 6.25 0.98
CA GLU A 30 -14.85 6.39 0.50
C GLU A 30 -15.09 5.48 -0.73
N ASN A 31 -14.17 5.46 -1.69
CA ASN A 31 -14.24 4.55 -2.83
C ASN A 31 -14.17 3.06 -2.46
N MET A 32 -13.49 2.71 -1.37
CA MET A 32 -13.42 1.32 -0.91
C MET A 32 -14.78 0.81 -0.43
N GLU A 33 -15.61 1.67 0.17
CA GLU A 33 -16.94 1.29 0.66
C GLU A 33 -17.89 0.89 -0.48
N GLU A 34 -17.65 1.36 -1.70
CA GLU A 34 -18.45 1.00 -2.89
C GLU A 34 -17.98 -0.29 -3.57
N ILE A 35 -16.71 -0.66 -3.41
CA ILE A 35 -16.07 -1.76 -4.14
C ILE A 35 -15.92 -3.01 -3.27
N LEU A 36 -15.78 -2.84 -1.96
CA LEU A 36 -15.54 -3.92 -1.01
C LEU A 36 -16.76 -4.14 -0.09
N PRO A 37 -17.00 -5.37 0.39
CA PRO A 37 -16.24 -6.60 0.11
C PRO A 37 -16.46 -7.11 -1.32
N LEU A 38 -15.50 -7.89 -1.82
CA LEU A 38 -15.65 -8.57 -3.11
C LEU A 38 -16.52 -9.82 -2.96
N ASP A 39 -17.40 -10.04 -3.94
CA ASP A 39 -18.17 -11.27 -4.09
C ASP A 39 -17.25 -12.39 -4.61
N TYR A 40 -16.74 -13.19 -3.67
CA TYR A 40 -15.96 -14.40 -3.94
C TYR A 40 -16.88 -15.62 -4.01
N THR A 41 -16.60 -16.48 -4.98
CA THR A 41 -17.23 -17.79 -5.08
C THR A 41 -16.77 -18.71 -3.95
N GLU A 42 -17.57 -19.73 -3.62
CA GLU A 42 -17.17 -20.72 -2.60
C GLU A 42 -15.86 -21.44 -2.98
N GLU A 43 -15.59 -21.65 -4.27
CA GLU A 43 -14.33 -22.23 -4.73
C GLU A 43 -13.13 -21.31 -4.43
N GLU A 44 -13.28 -20.00 -4.66
CA GLU A 44 -12.26 -19.01 -4.31
C GLU A 44 -12.04 -18.95 -2.80
N LEU A 45 -13.12 -18.96 -1.99
CA LEU A 45 -13.04 -18.99 -0.54
C LEU A 45 -12.31 -20.26 -0.05
N GLU A 46 -12.70 -21.43 -0.54
CA GLU A 46 -12.07 -22.70 -0.17
C GLU A 46 -10.59 -22.76 -0.59
N TYR A 47 -10.25 -22.19 -1.74
CA TYR A 47 -8.85 -22.04 -2.15
C TYR A 47 -8.07 -21.14 -1.19
N GLY A 48 -8.62 -19.98 -0.83
CA GLY A 48 -8.00 -19.03 0.11
C GLY A 48 -7.79 -19.61 1.51
N ARG A 49 -8.76 -20.39 2.04
CA ARG A 49 -8.67 -21.03 3.37
C ARG A 49 -7.43 -21.91 3.53
N LYS A 50 -6.96 -22.54 2.46
CA LYS A 50 -5.73 -23.37 2.46
C LYS A 50 -4.47 -22.59 2.86
N PHE A 51 -4.47 -21.27 2.67
CA PHE A 51 -3.32 -20.42 2.96
C PHE A 51 -3.37 -19.81 4.36
N LEU A 52 -4.52 -19.82 5.05
CA LEU A 52 -4.64 -19.26 6.40
C LEU A 52 -3.69 -19.96 7.38
N ALA A 53 -3.65 -21.30 7.36
CA ALA A 53 -2.77 -22.10 8.22
C ALA A 53 -1.27 -21.84 7.97
N ALA A 54 -0.90 -21.44 6.76
CA ALA A 54 0.48 -21.11 6.38
C ALA A 54 0.80 -19.61 6.57
N GLY A 55 -0.21 -18.78 6.81
CA GLY A 55 -0.12 -17.33 6.98
C GLY A 55 0.05 -16.92 8.45
N THR A 56 -0.06 -15.62 8.69
CA THR A 56 -0.01 -15.03 10.04
C THR A 56 -1.36 -15.01 10.75
N HIS A 57 -2.45 -15.30 10.03
CA HIS A 57 -3.82 -15.22 10.55
C HIS A 57 -4.56 -16.56 10.39
N PRO A 58 -4.08 -17.66 11.03
CA PRO A 58 -4.68 -18.99 10.87
C PRO A 58 -6.09 -19.13 11.43
N GLN A 59 -6.56 -18.15 12.21
CA GLN A 59 -7.89 -18.13 12.84
C GLN A 59 -8.85 -17.14 12.16
N ALA A 60 -8.47 -16.57 11.00
CA ALA A 60 -9.36 -15.70 10.25
C ALA A 60 -10.63 -16.47 9.84
N LEU A 61 -11.79 -15.86 10.06
CA LEU A 61 -13.09 -16.46 9.71
C LEU A 61 -13.25 -16.56 8.20
N GLU A 62 -12.87 -15.51 7.49
CA GLU A 62 -12.86 -15.45 6.04
C GLU A 62 -11.43 -15.34 5.50
N PRO A 63 -11.14 -15.98 4.35
CA PRO A 63 -9.80 -16.02 3.79
C PRO A 63 -9.39 -14.71 3.13
N TYR A 64 -10.32 -13.82 2.75
CA TYR A 64 -10.02 -12.55 2.11
C TYR A 64 -10.63 -11.41 2.91
N ARG A 65 -9.90 -10.30 3.03
CA ARG A 65 -10.40 -9.12 3.75
C ARG A 65 -11.60 -8.50 3.05
N SER A 66 -12.53 -8.01 3.85
CA SER A 66 -13.63 -7.17 3.40
C SER A 66 -13.27 -5.69 3.30
N ASP A 67 -12.09 -5.31 3.78
CA ASP A 67 -11.62 -3.92 3.86
C ASP A 67 -10.11 -3.81 3.57
N ILE A 68 -9.65 -2.58 3.36
CA ILE A 68 -8.24 -2.25 3.17
C ILE A 68 -7.92 -1.02 4.01
N ASN A 69 -6.83 -1.09 4.78
CA ASN A 69 -6.31 0.08 5.49
C ASN A 69 -5.58 1.01 4.52
N THR A 70 -5.95 2.29 4.52
CA THR A 70 -5.24 3.37 3.82
C THR A 70 -4.24 4.06 4.73
N GLY A 71 -3.19 4.65 4.15
CA GLY A 71 -2.24 5.48 4.90
C GLY A 71 -1.30 4.71 5.83
N GLN A 72 -1.18 3.39 5.65
CA GLN A 72 -0.25 2.57 6.40
C GLN A 72 1.20 2.90 5.99
N GLU A 73 2.09 3.18 6.95
CA GLU A 73 3.49 3.47 6.62
C GLU A 73 4.12 2.34 5.80
N LEU A 74 4.66 2.69 4.63
CA LEU A 74 5.49 1.82 3.83
C LEU A 74 6.91 1.88 4.36
N ILE A 75 7.44 0.72 4.75
CA ILE A 75 8.74 0.67 5.43
C ILE A 75 9.89 0.49 4.40
N HIS A 76 9.62 0.00 3.18
CA HIS A 76 10.66 -0.35 2.21
C HIS A 76 10.21 -0.28 0.74
N SER A 77 9.84 0.90 0.22
CA SER A 77 9.45 1.08 -1.18
C SER A 77 9.90 2.43 -1.72
N ASP A 78 10.28 2.49 -3.00
CA ASP A 78 10.66 3.73 -3.71
C ASP A 78 9.51 4.72 -3.86
N VAL A 79 8.27 4.24 -3.77
CA VAL A 79 7.06 5.08 -3.72
C VAL A 79 7.07 6.03 -2.51
N CYS A 80 7.82 5.69 -1.44
CA CYS A 80 8.01 6.60 -0.32
C CYS A 80 8.77 7.85 -0.76
N ASP A 81 9.81 7.75 -1.58
CA ASP A 81 10.52 8.93 -2.11
C ASP A 81 9.63 9.77 -3.02
N VAL A 82 8.75 9.14 -3.80
CA VAL A 82 7.77 9.84 -4.64
C VAL A 82 6.81 10.70 -3.80
N SER A 83 6.44 10.23 -2.60
CA SER A 83 5.59 11.01 -1.68
C SER A 83 6.22 12.32 -1.19
N TRP A 84 7.53 12.53 -1.40
CA TRP A 84 8.22 13.80 -1.15
C TRP A 84 8.21 14.76 -2.34
N LYS A 85 7.71 14.31 -3.50
CA LYS A 85 7.67 15.09 -4.75
C LYS A 85 6.26 15.39 -5.22
N ALA A 86 5.27 14.58 -4.84
CA ALA A 86 3.87 14.80 -5.18
C ALA A 86 2.93 14.30 -4.06
N PRO A 87 1.71 14.86 -3.95
CA PRO A 87 0.65 14.27 -3.15
C PRO A 87 0.45 12.80 -3.54
N LEU A 88 0.48 11.89 -2.56
CA LEU A 88 0.43 10.46 -2.79
C LEU A 88 -0.52 9.77 -1.81
N THR A 89 -1.23 8.76 -2.30
CA THR A 89 -1.87 7.72 -1.47
C THR A 89 -1.52 6.35 -2.05
N HIS A 90 -1.60 5.32 -1.22
CA HIS A 90 -1.39 3.93 -1.62
C HIS A 90 -2.26 3.01 -0.76
N PHE A 91 -2.40 1.77 -1.20
CA PHE A 91 -3.13 0.73 -0.49
C PHE A 91 -2.62 -0.67 -0.85
N PHE A 92 -2.93 -1.66 -0.03
CA PHE A 92 -2.68 -3.08 -0.34
C PHE A 92 -3.98 -3.75 -0.80
N GLY A 93 -4.09 -4.03 -2.09
CA GLY A 93 -5.26 -4.69 -2.69
C GLY A 93 -5.51 -6.10 -2.13
N VAL A 94 -6.78 -6.52 -2.13
CA VAL A 94 -7.24 -7.84 -1.64
C VAL A 94 -6.95 -8.95 -2.68
N THR A 95 -5.67 -9.18 -2.97
CA THR A 95 -5.21 -10.14 -4.01
C THR A 95 -4.71 -11.46 -3.46
N LEU A 96 -4.54 -11.56 -2.14
CA LEU A 96 -3.99 -12.70 -1.43
C LEU A 96 -4.86 -13.00 -0.22
N ALA A 97 -4.86 -14.26 0.21
CA ALA A 97 -5.50 -14.66 1.45
C ALA A 97 -4.87 -13.96 2.66
N GLU A 98 -5.68 -13.70 3.66
CA GLU A 98 -5.36 -12.95 4.86
C GLU A 98 -4.15 -13.54 5.58
N GLY A 99 -3.22 -12.66 5.97
CA GLY A 99 -1.97 -13.06 6.60
C GLY A 99 -0.94 -13.75 5.70
N THR A 100 -1.16 -13.81 4.38
CA THR A 100 -0.10 -14.24 3.44
C THR A 100 1.07 -13.24 3.50
N LYS A 101 2.24 -13.70 3.93
CA LYS A 101 3.45 -12.86 3.94
C LYS A 101 3.97 -12.63 2.52
N PRO A 102 4.47 -11.42 2.18
CA PRO A 102 5.22 -11.23 0.95
C PRO A 102 6.51 -12.07 0.94
N HIS A 103 7.05 -12.32 -0.26
CA HIS A 103 8.24 -13.15 -0.50
C HIS A 103 8.11 -14.61 -0.03
N ASN A 104 6.88 -15.13 0.00
CA ASN A 104 6.58 -16.51 0.38
C ASN A 104 6.10 -17.33 -0.84
N TRP A 105 6.29 -18.65 -0.81
CA TRP A 105 5.74 -19.57 -1.82
C TRP A 105 4.22 -19.42 -1.99
N GLY A 106 3.50 -19.10 -0.91
CA GLY A 106 2.06 -18.85 -0.92
C GLY A 106 1.68 -17.64 -1.77
N THR A 107 2.53 -16.61 -1.85
CA THR A 107 2.32 -15.48 -2.77
C THR A 107 2.39 -15.95 -4.23
N VAL A 108 3.37 -16.79 -4.56
CA VAL A 108 3.56 -17.31 -5.92
C VAL A 108 2.41 -18.25 -6.32
N ALA A 109 1.96 -19.09 -5.38
CA ALA A 109 0.85 -20.00 -5.61
C ALA A 109 -0.47 -19.26 -5.91
N GLN A 110 -0.76 -18.19 -5.16
CA GLN A 110 -2.02 -17.46 -5.24
C GLN A 110 -2.08 -16.43 -6.38
N GLY A 111 -0.95 -15.85 -6.78
CA GLY A 111 -0.88 -14.65 -7.62
C GLY A 111 -1.49 -14.76 -9.04
N LYS A 112 -1.89 -15.96 -9.48
CA LYS A 112 -2.59 -16.19 -10.76
C LYS A 112 -4.02 -16.74 -10.60
N SER A 113 -4.48 -16.90 -9.36
CA SER A 113 -5.84 -17.36 -9.05
C SER A 113 -6.90 -16.36 -9.53
N ASP A 114 -8.13 -16.82 -9.68
CA ASP A 114 -9.24 -15.94 -10.05
C ASP A 114 -9.58 -14.94 -8.94
N ALA A 115 -9.43 -15.34 -7.67
CA ALA A 115 -9.48 -14.42 -6.53
C ALA A 115 -8.44 -13.29 -6.64
N ALA A 116 -7.20 -13.62 -7.00
CA ALA A 116 -6.16 -12.61 -7.20
C ALA A 116 -6.48 -11.63 -8.35
N LYS A 117 -7.03 -12.14 -9.47
CA LYS A 117 -7.48 -11.30 -10.60
C LYS A 117 -8.67 -10.42 -10.20
N ARG A 118 -9.58 -10.93 -9.37
CA ARG A 118 -10.71 -10.17 -8.82
C ARG A 118 -10.21 -9.02 -7.96
N GLY A 119 -9.29 -9.29 -7.03
CA GLY A 119 -8.60 -8.27 -6.25
C GLY A 119 -7.87 -7.25 -7.12
N MET A 120 -7.22 -7.69 -8.20
CA MET A 120 -6.54 -6.81 -9.16
C MET A 120 -7.53 -5.87 -9.87
N HIS A 121 -8.68 -6.37 -10.32
CA HIS A 121 -9.72 -5.53 -10.91
C HIS A 121 -10.33 -4.56 -9.91
N ALA A 122 -10.53 -4.98 -8.66
CA ALA A 122 -10.98 -4.09 -7.59
C ALA A 122 -9.98 -2.94 -7.36
N SER A 123 -8.68 -3.26 -7.27
CA SER A 123 -7.62 -2.26 -7.17
C SER A 123 -7.61 -1.28 -8.35
N ALA A 124 -7.79 -1.78 -9.57
CA ALA A 124 -7.86 -0.94 -10.76
C ALA A 124 -9.06 0.02 -10.72
N LYS A 125 -10.23 -0.46 -10.28
CA LYS A 125 -11.42 0.39 -10.08
C LYS A 125 -11.20 1.45 -9.02
N LEU A 126 -10.58 1.10 -7.88
CA LEU A 126 -10.25 2.06 -6.83
C LEU A 126 -9.34 3.19 -7.34
N MET A 127 -8.29 2.82 -8.08
CA MET A 127 -7.40 3.82 -8.70
C MET A 127 -8.12 4.69 -9.73
N ALA A 128 -9.01 4.11 -10.53
CA ALA A 128 -9.77 4.83 -11.54
C ALA A 128 -10.79 5.79 -10.92
N ASN A 129 -11.53 5.35 -9.89
CA ASN A 129 -12.50 6.20 -9.21
C ASN A 129 -11.80 7.36 -8.49
N LEU A 130 -10.72 7.12 -7.76
CA LEU A 130 -9.97 8.22 -7.11
C LEU A 130 -9.45 9.22 -8.14
N ALA A 131 -8.97 8.75 -9.30
CA ALA A 131 -8.55 9.65 -10.37
C ALA A 131 -9.73 10.47 -10.92
N LEU A 132 -10.90 9.86 -11.07
CA LEU A 132 -12.12 10.53 -11.49
C LEU A 132 -12.53 11.60 -10.46
N ASP A 133 -12.54 11.27 -9.16
CA ASP A 133 -12.87 12.21 -8.09
C ASP A 133 -11.97 13.45 -8.13
N LEU A 134 -10.66 13.25 -8.35
CA LEU A 134 -9.70 14.35 -8.46
C LEU A 134 -9.91 15.22 -9.72
N ILE A 135 -10.42 14.63 -10.81
CA ILE A 135 -10.73 15.34 -12.05
C ILE A 135 -12.05 16.13 -11.91
N GLU A 136 -13.07 15.53 -11.32
CA GLU A 136 -14.42 16.11 -11.22
C GLU A 136 -14.59 17.04 -10.02
N ASN A 137 -13.74 16.90 -8.99
CA ASN A 137 -13.76 17.72 -7.77
C ASN A 137 -12.45 18.52 -7.60
N PRO A 138 -12.32 19.71 -8.22
CA PRO A 138 -11.15 20.57 -8.07
C PRO A 138 -10.82 20.93 -6.62
N GLU A 139 -11.81 21.04 -5.74
CA GLU A 139 -11.61 21.35 -4.32
C GLU A 139 -10.91 20.20 -3.59
N LEU A 140 -11.20 18.94 -3.92
CA LEU A 140 -10.47 17.78 -3.40
C LEU A 140 -9.00 17.85 -3.79
N LEU A 141 -8.71 18.14 -5.07
CA LEU A 141 -7.34 18.26 -5.57
C LEU A 141 -6.57 19.39 -4.89
N LEU A 142 -7.21 20.55 -4.70
CA LEU A 142 -6.61 21.70 -4.03
C LEU A 142 -6.30 21.40 -2.56
N ARG A 143 -7.21 20.75 -1.84
CA ARG A 143 -6.96 20.32 -0.45
C ARG A 143 -5.81 19.33 -0.36
N ALA A 144 -5.76 18.33 -1.25
CA ALA A 144 -4.68 17.35 -1.28
C ALA A 144 -3.30 18.00 -1.53
N LYS A 145 -3.25 19.00 -2.43
CA LYS A 145 -2.03 19.79 -2.69
C LYS A 145 -1.64 20.66 -1.50
N ALA A 146 -2.59 21.35 -0.88
CA ALA A 146 -2.34 22.20 0.28
C ALA A 146 -1.79 21.38 1.46
N GLU A 147 -2.37 20.21 1.74
CA GLU A 147 -1.87 19.31 2.79
C GLU A 147 -0.43 18.84 2.49
N PHE A 148 -0.15 18.49 1.23
CA PHE A 148 1.20 18.10 0.81
C PHE A 148 2.22 19.24 0.99
N GLU A 149 1.90 20.46 0.56
CA GLU A 149 2.78 21.63 0.72
C GLU A 149 3.07 21.94 2.19
N GLU A 150 2.05 21.85 3.05
CA GLU A 150 2.21 21.99 4.49
C GLU A 150 3.13 20.92 5.08
N ARG A 151 2.94 19.66 4.68
CA ARG A 151 3.79 18.55 5.16
C ARG A 151 5.24 18.69 4.71
N ILE A 152 5.48 19.10 3.46
CA ILE A 152 6.84 19.36 2.96
C ILE A 152 7.51 20.49 3.75
N LYS A 153 6.78 21.57 4.04
CA LYS A 153 7.30 22.69 4.83
C LYS A 153 7.65 22.30 6.27
N ASN A 154 6.89 21.37 6.84
CA ASN A 154 7.06 20.92 8.23
C ASN A 154 8.14 19.82 8.40
N ASN A 155 8.76 19.36 7.32
CA ASN A 155 9.81 18.33 7.36
C ASN A 155 11.13 18.86 6.80
N PRO A 156 12.29 18.27 7.19
CA PRO A 156 13.56 18.56 6.54
C PRO A 156 13.47 18.29 5.04
N PRO A 157 14.20 19.04 4.18
CA PRO A 157 14.19 18.79 2.75
C PRO A 157 14.55 17.34 2.43
N TYR A 158 13.84 16.76 1.46
CA TYR A 158 14.15 15.42 0.95
C TYR A 158 15.62 15.31 0.53
N SER A 159 16.29 14.27 1.01
CA SER A 159 17.63 13.88 0.58
C SER A 159 17.68 12.39 0.35
N SER A 160 18.14 11.97 -0.83
CA SER A 160 18.46 10.58 -1.12
C SER A 160 19.62 10.12 -0.24
N LEU A 161 19.57 8.87 0.23
CA LEU A 161 20.69 8.21 0.89
C LEU A 161 21.71 7.65 -0.11
N MET A 162 21.36 7.58 -1.40
CA MET A 162 22.29 7.22 -2.47
C MET A 162 23.08 8.46 -2.91
N GLU A 163 24.36 8.50 -2.54
CA GLU A 163 25.29 9.54 -2.99
C GLU A 163 25.37 9.56 -4.53
N GLY A 164 25.35 10.74 -5.12
CA GLY A 164 25.46 10.92 -6.58
C GLY A 164 24.17 10.67 -7.37
N CYS A 165 23.07 10.27 -6.72
CA CYS A 165 21.76 10.20 -7.35
C CYS A 165 20.95 11.47 -7.04
N SER A 166 20.80 12.35 -8.03
CA SER A 166 19.82 13.43 -8.00
C SER A 166 18.49 12.95 -8.62
N PRO A 167 17.32 13.26 -8.03
CA PRO A 167 16.06 13.06 -8.73
C PRO A 167 16.10 13.84 -10.05
N GLN A 168 15.87 13.15 -11.17
CA GLN A 168 15.70 13.77 -12.49
C GLN A 168 14.36 14.48 -12.58
#